data_AF-A0A1E3B1J9-F1
#
_entry.id   AF-A0A1E3B1J9-F1
#
_cell.length_a   1.000
_cell.length_b   1.000
_cell.length_c   1.000
_cell.angle_alpha   90.00
_cell.angle_beta   90.00
_cell.angle_gamma   90.00
#
_symmetry.space_group_name_H-M   'P 1'
#
loop_
_entity.id
_entity.type
_entity.pdbx_description
1 polymer ?
#
loop_
_entity_poly.entity_id
_entity_poly.type
_entity_poly.pdbx_seq_one_letter_code
_entity_poly.pdbx_strand_id
1 'polypeptide(L)'
;MNWTWKYTVPLRKLLLLFRTFFKRPGLVSSVQNLSLLSSTLSWICPTRNIIWRRESARFKDVVDKATYIIQCAQFDDAEDWKEALEGADLYAFAAVFIAQLPNIKSLCLDYSFVWLGGYPERMVTHALHSPGLALPAFKSLQLIDYWRNVPSMEEWVQDSNMDIPDEFPGSNKNDQFDGWFHLSSLQHLGIWLLNISRLKDMKKRETNLGRL
;
A
#
# COMPACT_ATOMS: atom_id res chain seq x y z
N MET A 1 5.28 -13.99 3.83
CA MET A 1 5.00 -14.07 2.39
C MET A 1 5.88 -13.06 1.67
N ASN A 2 6.63 -13.48 0.66
CA ASN A 2 7.52 -12.59 -0.09
C ASN A 2 7.26 -12.75 -1.59
N TRP A 3 6.86 -11.66 -2.25
CA TRP A 3 6.68 -11.59 -3.70
C TRP A 3 7.61 -10.54 -4.28
N THR A 4 8.34 -10.97 -5.29
CA THR A 4 9.19 -10.10 -6.10
C THR A 4 8.69 -10.11 -7.54
N TRP A 5 8.77 -8.97 -8.23
CA TRP A 5 8.50 -8.89 -9.67
C TRP A 5 9.52 -7.99 -10.35
N LYS A 6 9.74 -8.22 -11.64
CA LYS A 6 10.65 -7.38 -12.45
C LYS A 6 9.88 -6.37 -13.28
N TYR A 7 9.04 -6.83 -14.20
CA TYR A 7 8.33 -5.95 -15.15
C TYR A 7 6.81 -6.02 -15.03
N THR A 8 6.30 -7.12 -14.49
CA THR A 8 4.87 -7.40 -14.42
C THR A 8 4.42 -7.62 -12.99
N VAL A 9 3.49 -6.79 -12.51
CA VAL A 9 2.97 -6.96 -11.16
C VAL A 9 2.16 -8.25 -11.04
N PRO A 10 2.27 -8.97 -9.91
CA PRO A 10 1.66 -10.28 -9.74
C PRO A 10 0.16 -10.18 -9.40
N LEU A 11 -0.61 -9.34 -10.11
CA LEU A 11 -2.01 -9.04 -9.83
C LEU A 11 -2.87 -10.30 -9.77
N ARG A 12 -2.76 -11.19 -10.77
CA ARG A 12 -3.51 -12.47 -10.74
C ARG A 12 -3.25 -13.29 -9.49
N LYS A 13 -1.99 -13.32 -9.03
CA LYS A 13 -1.58 -14.08 -7.83
C LYS A 13 -2.19 -13.45 -6.59
N LEU A 14 -2.22 -12.12 -6.51
CA LEU A 14 -2.90 -11.36 -5.47
C LEU A 14 -4.40 -11.68 -5.42
N LEU A 15 -5.10 -11.58 -6.55
CA LEU A 15 -6.54 -11.84 -6.63
C LEU A 15 -6.90 -13.29 -6.27
N LEU A 16 -6.10 -14.27 -6.71
CA LEU A 16 -6.27 -15.67 -6.33
C LEU A 16 -6.05 -15.90 -4.83
N LEU A 17 -5.06 -15.24 -4.23
CA LEU A 17 -4.80 -15.33 -2.80
C LEU A 17 -5.96 -14.71 -2.00
N PHE A 18 -6.44 -13.53 -2.41
CA PHE A 18 -7.63 -12.91 -1.84
C PHE A 18 -8.83 -13.84 -1.83
N ARG A 19 -9.14 -14.42 -3.00
CA ARG A 19 -10.23 -15.39 -3.11
C ARG A 19 -10.03 -16.56 -2.16
N THR A 20 -8.80 -17.04 -2.01
CA THR A 20 -8.47 -18.15 -1.10
C THR A 20 -8.73 -17.74 0.36
N PHE A 21 -8.33 -16.54 0.76
CA PHE A 21 -8.55 -16.02 2.10
C PHE A 21 -10.03 -15.79 2.41
N PHE A 22 -10.79 -15.29 1.44
CA PHE A 22 -12.25 -15.19 1.58
C PHE A 22 -12.94 -16.55 1.72
N LYS A 23 -12.38 -17.62 1.13
CA LYS A 23 -12.89 -18.99 1.28
C LYS A 23 -12.38 -19.67 2.55
N ARG A 24 -11.24 -19.26 3.08
CA ARG A 24 -10.56 -19.86 4.24
C ARG A 24 -9.99 -18.77 5.16
N PRO A 25 -10.86 -18.06 5.92
CA PRO A 25 -10.41 -16.92 6.75
C PRO A 25 -9.35 -17.28 7.79
N GLY A 26 -9.32 -18.53 8.27
CA GLY A 26 -8.31 -18.98 9.24
C GLY A 26 -6.86 -18.91 8.73
N LEU A 27 -6.64 -18.92 7.41
CA LEU A 27 -5.30 -18.79 6.83
C LEU A 27 -4.73 -17.39 7.00
N VAL A 28 -5.60 -16.39 7.12
CA VAL A 28 -5.22 -14.98 7.16
C VAL A 28 -4.41 -14.68 8.43
N SER A 29 -4.79 -15.28 9.55
CA SER A 29 -4.11 -15.16 10.84
C SER A 29 -2.69 -15.72 10.86
N SER A 30 -2.32 -16.59 9.92
CA SER A 30 -0.96 -17.13 9.80
C SER A 30 0.03 -16.17 9.14
N VAL A 31 -0.46 -15.13 8.46
CA VAL A 31 0.40 -14.18 7.77
C VAL A 31 0.88 -13.11 8.74
N GLN A 32 2.15 -13.21 9.15
CA GLN A 32 2.79 -12.21 10.01
C GLN A 32 3.76 -11.29 9.27
N ASN A 33 4.24 -11.70 8.09
CA ASN A 33 5.22 -10.95 7.33
C ASN A 33 4.76 -10.86 5.88
N LEU A 34 4.78 -9.66 5.29
CA LEU A 34 4.45 -9.42 3.90
C LEU A 34 5.55 -8.57 3.25
N SER A 35 6.07 -9.05 2.13
CA SER A 35 7.02 -8.32 1.30
C SER A 35 6.51 -8.31 -0.15
N LEU A 36 6.33 -7.13 -0.71
CA LEU A 36 5.91 -6.89 -2.09
C LEU A 36 6.92 -5.93 -2.72
N LEU A 37 7.93 -6.47 -3.41
CA LEU A 37 9.08 -5.70 -3.90
C LEU A 37 9.24 -5.81 -5.42
N SER A 38 9.59 -4.71 -6.09
CA SER A 38 10.19 -4.81 -7.41
C SER A 38 11.63 -5.35 -7.28
N SER A 39 12.12 -6.03 -8.30
CA SER A 39 13.52 -6.47 -8.42
C SER A 39 14.28 -5.64 -9.46
N THR A 40 13.70 -4.55 -9.95
CA THR A 40 14.36 -3.63 -10.88
C THR A 40 15.07 -2.53 -10.14
N LEU A 41 16.29 -2.23 -10.59
CA LEU A 41 17.10 -1.12 -10.07
C LEU A 41 16.63 0.22 -10.65
N SER A 42 16.31 0.25 -11.95
CA SER A 42 15.63 1.37 -12.58
C SER A 42 14.11 1.24 -12.42
N TRP A 43 13.43 2.36 -12.18
CA TRP A 43 11.98 2.34 -12.15
C TRP A 43 11.39 2.27 -13.54
N ILE A 44 10.48 1.33 -13.72
CA ILE A 44 9.65 1.20 -14.90
C ILE A 44 8.25 1.01 -14.35
N CYS A 45 7.29 1.83 -14.81
CA CYS A 45 5.90 1.67 -14.44
C CYS A 45 5.47 0.22 -14.73
N PRO A 46 5.10 -0.57 -13.71
CA PRO A 46 4.92 -2.00 -13.91
C PRO A 46 3.66 -2.26 -14.72
N THR A 47 3.79 -3.19 -15.67
CA THR A 47 2.65 -3.62 -16.47
C THR A 47 1.86 -4.71 -15.73
N ARG A 48 0.57 -4.83 -16.04
CA ARG A 48 -0.27 -5.88 -15.43
C ARG A 48 0.08 -7.23 -16.07
N ASN A 49 0.16 -8.28 -15.25
CA ASN A 49 0.36 -9.64 -15.76
C ASN A 49 -0.89 -10.28 -16.38
N ILE A 50 -2.02 -9.55 -16.44
CA ILE A 50 -3.29 -10.01 -17.01
C ILE A 50 -3.95 -8.92 -17.86
N ILE A 51 -4.65 -9.36 -18.91
CA ILE A 51 -5.53 -8.50 -19.69
C ILE A 51 -6.85 -8.38 -18.94
N TRP A 52 -7.00 -7.33 -18.14
CA TRP A 52 -8.14 -7.18 -17.23
C TRP A 52 -9.49 -7.28 -17.93
N ARG A 53 -9.64 -6.70 -19.12
CA ARG A 53 -10.88 -6.78 -19.92
C ARG A 53 -11.37 -8.22 -20.17
N ARG A 54 -10.47 -9.21 -20.18
CA ARG A 54 -10.80 -10.64 -20.38
C ARG A 54 -10.98 -11.40 -19.07
N GLU A 55 -10.35 -10.95 -17.98
CA GLU A 55 -10.36 -11.66 -16.70
C GLU A 55 -11.27 -11.04 -15.64
N SER A 56 -11.75 -9.81 -15.83
CA SER A 56 -12.56 -9.07 -14.85
C SER A 56 -13.79 -9.87 -14.39
N ALA A 57 -14.54 -10.45 -15.32
CA ALA A 57 -15.69 -11.30 -15.01
C ALA A 57 -15.32 -12.50 -14.13
N ARG A 58 -14.12 -13.07 -14.31
CA ARG A 58 -13.64 -14.21 -13.51
C ARG A 58 -13.27 -13.81 -12.10
N PHE A 59 -12.99 -12.53 -11.83
CA PHE A 59 -12.59 -11.99 -10.52
C PHE A 59 -13.62 -11.04 -9.90
N LYS A 60 -14.84 -10.99 -10.46
CA LYS A 60 -15.91 -10.15 -9.97
C LYS A 60 -16.22 -10.36 -8.48
N ASP A 61 -16.22 -11.61 -8.00
CA ASP A 61 -16.40 -11.93 -6.58
C ASP A 61 -15.33 -11.31 -5.66
N VAL A 62 -14.10 -11.15 -6.16
CA VAL A 62 -13.00 -10.53 -5.40
C VAL A 62 -13.13 -9.01 -5.42
N VAL A 63 -13.46 -8.44 -6.59
CA VAL A 63 -13.71 -7.00 -6.74
C VAL A 63 -14.88 -6.59 -5.85
N ASP A 64 -16.02 -7.26 -5.95
CA ASP A 64 -17.23 -6.93 -5.19
C ASP A 64 -16.97 -6.98 -3.67
N LYS A 65 -16.22 -7.98 -3.19
CA LYS A 65 -15.84 -8.08 -1.78
C LYS A 65 -14.85 -7.01 -1.33
N ALA A 66 -13.86 -6.69 -2.16
CA ALA A 66 -12.91 -5.61 -1.85
C ALA A 66 -13.62 -4.26 -1.79
N THR A 67 -14.50 -3.97 -2.77
CA THR A 67 -15.34 -2.77 -2.78
C THR A 67 -16.25 -2.72 -1.56
N TYR A 68 -16.85 -3.84 -1.17
CA TYR A 68 -17.66 -3.91 0.05
C TYR A 68 -16.87 -3.56 1.32
N ILE A 69 -15.61 -4.00 1.43
CA ILE A 69 -14.73 -3.64 2.55
C ILE A 69 -14.50 -2.12 2.60
N ILE A 70 -14.21 -1.49 1.46
CA ILE A 70 -14.03 -0.03 1.36
C ILE A 70 -15.32 0.70 1.75
N GLN A 71 -16.47 0.25 1.25
CA GLN A 71 -17.76 0.83 1.59
C GLN A 71 -18.08 0.72 3.08
N CYS A 72 -17.82 -0.44 3.70
CA CYS A 72 -18.01 -0.64 5.14
C CYS A 72 -17.05 0.19 5.98
N ALA A 73 -15.86 0.45 5.47
CA ALA A 73 -14.88 1.31 6.12
C ALA A 73 -15.25 2.79 6.06
N GLN A 74 -16.18 3.21 5.18
CA GLN A 74 -16.65 4.60 5.04
C GLN A 74 -15.51 5.60 4.75
N PHE A 75 -14.68 5.28 3.76
CA PHE A 75 -13.70 6.24 3.23
C PHE A 75 -14.42 7.44 2.58
N ASP A 76 -13.92 8.66 2.82
CA ASP A 76 -14.43 9.87 2.15
C ASP A 76 -14.26 9.81 0.62
N ASP A 77 -13.21 9.12 0.16
CA ASP A 77 -12.85 8.90 -1.23
C ASP A 77 -13.24 7.50 -1.73
N ALA A 78 -14.31 6.91 -1.19
CA ALA A 78 -14.71 5.53 -1.49
C ALA A 78 -14.96 5.25 -2.99
N GLU A 79 -15.44 6.23 -3.77
CA GLU A 79 -15.62 6.05 -5.22
C GLU A 79 -14.27 5.94 -5.95
N ASP A 80 -13.25 6.71 -5.59
CA ASP A 80 -11.89 6.60 -6.17
C ASP A 80 -11.32 5.19 -5.94
N TRP A 81 -11.50 4.66 -4.72
CA TRP A 81 -11.10 3.30 -4.38
C TRP A 81 -11.86 2.26 -5.20
N LYS A 82 -13.16 2.43 -5.37
CA LYS A 82 -14.01 1.53 -6.16
C LYS A 82 -13.59 1.54 -7.63
N GLU A 83 -13.37 2.71 -8.21
CA GLU A 83 -12.86 2.85 -9.58
C GLU A 83 -11.49 2.18 -9.75
N ALA A 84 -10.58 2.34 -8.77
CA ALA A 84 -9.29 1.67 -8.79
C ALA A 84 -9.42 0.14 -8.75
N LEU A 85 -10.29 -0.40 -7.89
CA LEU A 85 -10.54 -1.84 -7.76
C LEU A 85 -11.22 -2.41 -9.01
N GLU A 86 -12.24 -1.74 -9.54
CA GLU A 86 -12.89 -2.08 -10.82
C GLU A 86 -11.91 -1.98 -11.99
N GLY A 87 -10.95 -1.07 -11.90
CA GLY A 87 -9.85 -0.87 -12.83
C GLY A 87 -8.70 -1.87 -12.69
N ALA A 88 -8.74 -2.81 -11.73
CA ALA A 88 -7.66 -3.76 -11.45
C ALA A 88 -6.34 -3.13 -11.00
N ASP A 89 -6.42 -2.07 -10.20
CA ASP A 89 -5.25 -1.47 -9.57
C ASP A 89 -4.66 -2.40 -8.51
N LEU A 90 -3.41 -2.83 -8.71
CA LEU A 90 -2.71 -3.72 -7.78
C LEU A 90 -2.54 -3.09 -6.41
N TYR A 91 -2.20 -1.81 -6.36
CA TYR A 91 -1.84 -1.10 -5.14
C TYR A 91 -3.07 -0.91 -4.25
N ALA A 92 -4.22 -0.61 -4.86
CA ALA A 92 -5.51 -0.60 -4.17
C ALA A 92 -5.87 -2.00 -3.63
N PHE A 93 -5.77 -3.05 -4.45
CA PHE A 93 -6.00 -4.42 -3.97
C PHE A 93 -5.05 -4.81 -2.84
N ALA A 94 -3.77 -4.48 -2.95
CA ALA A 94 -2.78 -4.82 -1.94
C ALA A 94 -3.02 -4.08 -0.62
N ALA A 95 -3.48 -2.82 -0.65
CA ALA A 95 -3.87 -2.10 0.56
C ALA A 95 -5.07 -2.78 1.26
N VAL A 96 -6.12 -3.14 0.50
CA VAL A 96 -7.24 -3.91 1.05
C VAL A 96 -6.75 -5.25 1.59
N PHE A 97 -5.80 -5.90 0.92
CA PHE A 97 -5.26 -7.19 1.34
C PHE A 97 -4.59 -7.09 2.70
N ILE A 98 -3.71 -6.09 2.84
CA ILE A 98 -2.96 -5.79 4.06
C ILE A 98 -3.94 -5.53 5.21
N ALA A 99 -5.00 -4.76 4.96
CA ALA A 99 -6.04 -4.50 5.94
C ALA A 99 -6.85 -5.75 6.34
N GLN A 100 -6.76 -6.86 5.62
CA GLN A 100 -7.36 -8.11 6.06
C GLN A 100 -6.43 -8.94 6.94
N LEU A 101 -5.14 -8.58 7.12
CA LEU A 101 -4.17 -9.37 7.87
C LEU A 101 -4.10 -8.96 9.36
N PRO A 102 -4.82 -9.64 10.28
CA PRO A 102 -4.96 -9.16 11.66
C PRO A 102 -3.66 -9.25 12.48
N ASN A 103 -2.75 -10.15 12.09
CA ASN A 103 -1.53 -10.47 12.82
C ASN A 103 -0.26 -10.01 12.08
N ILE A 104 -0.40 -9.09 11.12
CA ILE A 104 0.76 -8.56 10.39
C ILE A 104 1.70 -7.84 11.37
N LYS A 105 2.99 -8.22 11.32
CA LYS A 105 4.08 -7.68 12.14
C LYS A 105 5.13 -6.97 11.33
N SER A 106 5.38 -7.45 10.11
CA SER A 106 6.37 -6.88 9.21
C SER A 106 5.77 -6.64 7.83
N LEU A 107 5.93 -5.41 7.33
CA LEU A 107 5.47 -4.98 6.02
C LEU A 107 6.64 -4.34 5.25
N CYS A 108 7.02 -4.95 4.14
CA CYS A 108 7.99 -4.41 3.20
C CYS A 108 7.30 -4.15 1.87
N LEU A 109 7.31 -2.91 1.41
CA LEU A 109 6.59 -2.47 0.23
C LEU A 109 7.52 -1.69 -0.69
N ASP A 110 7.43 -2.01 -1.97
CA ASP A 110 8.16 -1.33 -3.03
C ASP A 110 7.81 0.17 -3.05
N TYR A 111 8.77 1.00 -3.44
CA TYR A 111 8.55 2.45 -3.49
C TYR A 111 7.40 2.83 -4.45
N SER A 112 7.12 2.01 -5.47
CA SER A 112 5.99 2.23 -6.39
C SER A 112 4.63 2.29 -5.69
N PHE A 113 4.49 1.75 -4.48
CA PHE A 113 3.26 1.92 -3.68
C PHE A 113 3.05 3.34 -3.17
N VAL A 114 4.11 4.09 -2.95
CA VAL A 114 4.04 5.52 -2.64
C VAL A 114 3.61 6.29 -3.88
N TRP A 115 4.23 5.95 -5.02
CA TRP A 115 4.03 6.64 -6.29
C TRP A 115 2.63 6.43 -6.87
N LEU A 116 2.18 5.17 -6.90
CA LEU A 116 0.95 4.75 -7.58
C LEU A 116 -0.22 4.71 -6.59
N GLY A 117 -0.54 5.90 -6.06
CA GLY A 117 -1.78 6.16 -5.33
C GLY A 117 -1.68 6.15 -3.79
N GLY A 118 -0.55 5.71 -3.22
CA GLY A 118 -0.34 5.74 -1.76
C GLY A 118 -1.33 4.90 -0.94
N TYR A 119 -2.02 3.95 -1.58
CA TYR A 119 -3.17 3.26 -0.99
C TYR A 119 -2.91 2.62 0.38
N PRO A 120 -1.78 1.92 0.64
CA PRO A 120 -1.53 1.36 1.98
C PRO A 120 -1.48 2.41 3.08
N GLU A 121 -0.92 3.58 2.79
CA GLU A 121 -0.81 4.68 3.74
C GLU A 121 -2.20 5.28 4.01
N ARG A 122 -2.97 5.59 2.96
CA ARG A 122 -4.37 6.04 3.08
C ARG A 122 -5.22 5.08 3.91
N MET A 123 -5.06 3.77 3.68
CA MET A 123 -5.75 2.72 4.42
C MET A 123 -5.40 2.73 5.92
N VAL A 124 -4.11 2.86 6.26
CA VAL A 124 -3.68 2.90 7.67
C VAL A 124 -4.09 4.19 8.35
N THR A 125 -3.91 5.33 7.68
CA THR A 125 -4.36 6.63 8.16
C THR A 125 -5.85 6.59 8.47
N HIS A 126 -6.67 6.05 7.57
CA HIS A 126 -8.12 5.90 7.80
C HIS A 126 -8.45 4.97 8.97
N ALA A 127 -7.83 3.79 9.03
CA ALA A 127 -8.07 2.81 10.10
C ALA A 127 -7.73 3.35 11.51
N LEU A 128 -6.79 4.29 11.61
CA LEU A 128 -6.41 4.93 12.88
C LEU A 128 -7.33 6.08 13.29
N HIS A 129 -7.80 6.88 12.33
CA HIS A 129 -8.72 8.00 12.60
C HIS A 129 -10.17 7.57 12.78
N SER A 130 -10.54 6.41 12.22
CA SER A 130 -11.90 5.85 12.24
C SER A 130 -11.96 4.47 12.92
N PRO A 131 -11.51 4.35 14.19
CA PRO A 131 -11.42 3.06 14.87
C PRO A 131 -12.82 2.45 15.07
N GLY A 132 -12.98 1.18 14.67
CA GLY A 132 -14.24 0.44 14.82
C GLY A 132 -15.02 0.24 13.51
N LEU A 133 -14.64 0.92 12.42
CA LEU A 133 -15.22 0.77 11.09
C LEU A 133 -14.44 -0.28 10.28
N ALA A 134 -14.81 -1.56 10.42
CA ALA A 134 -14.41 -2.72 9.59
C ALA A 134 -12.91 -3.02 9.32
N LEU A 135 -11.98 -2.11 9.63
CA LEU A 135 -10.55 -2.20 9.39
C LEU A 135 -9.79 -2.46 10.70
N PRO A 136 -8.67 -3.21 10.65
CA PRO A 136 -7.84 -3.41 11.81
C PRO A 136 -7.02 -2.15 12.10
N ALA A 137 -6.86 -1.82 13.38
CA ALA A 137 -5.97 -0.75 13.82
C ALA A 137 -4.46 -1.11 13.75
N PHE A 138 -4.10 -2.16 13.00
CA PHE A 138 -2.70 -2.62 12.79
C PHE A 138 -1.87 -2.78 14.08
N LYS A 139 -2.51 -3.18 15.19
CA LYS A 139 -1.90 -3.26 16.54
C LYS A 139 -0.71 -4.21 16.67
N SER A 140 -0.48 -5.10 15.71
CA SER A 140 0.67 -6.01 15.71
C SER A 140 1.82 -5.54 14.84
N LEU A 141 1.64 -4.47 14.07
CA LEU A 141 2.60 -4.02 13.06
C LEU A 141 3.79 -3.33 13.75
N GLN A 142 4.97 -3.93 13.62
CA GLN A 142 6.20 -3.54 14.30
C GLN A 142 7.26 -3.00 13.34
N LEU A 143 7.36 -3.57 12.14
CA LEU A 143 8.35 -3.20 11.15
C LEU A 143 7.66 -2.78 9.86
N ILE A 144 7.98 -1.58 9.40
CA ILE A 144 7.56 -1.07 8.11
C ILE A 144 8.80 -0.63 7.35
N ASP A 145 8.93 -1.10 6.11
CA ASP A 145 9.93 -0.65 5.15
C ASP A 145 9.22 -0.31 3.84
N TYR A 146 8.99 0.98 3.61
CA TYR A 146 8.16 1.53 2.53
C TYR A 146 8.98 2.25 1.45
N TRP A 147 10.22 1.80 1.19
CA TRP A 147 11.11 2.48 0.22
C TRP A 147 12.27 1.64 -0.31
N ARG A 148 12.27 0.32 -0.11
CA ARG A 148 13.48 -0.52 -0.23
C ARG A 148 14.20 -0.51 -1.59
N ASN A 149 13.62 0.10 -2.64
CA ASN A 149 14.16 0.19 -4.00
C ASN A 149 14.00 1.59 -4.65
N VAL A 150 14.11 2.68 -3.88
CA VAL A 150 14.08 4.03 -4.49
C VAL A 150 15.30 4.20 -5.42
N PRO A 151 15.12 4.55 -6.72
CA PRO A 151 16.23 4.82 -7.62
C PRO A 151 17.08 5.97 -7.11
N SER A 152 18.40 5.93 -7.34
CA SER A 152 19.31 6.99 -6.87
C SER A 152 19.01 8.29 -7.64
N MET A 153 19.12 9.45 -7.00
CA MET A 153 18.78 10.75 -7.63
C MET A 153 19.55 11.01 -8.94
N GLU A 154 20.72 10.40 -9.10
CA GLU A 154 21.54 10.42 -10.31
C GLU A 154 20.90 9.62 -11.47
N GLU A 155 20.22 8.51 -11.16
CA GLU A 155 19.43 7.71 -12.11
C GLU A 155 18.16 8.46 -12.55
N TRP A 156 17.57 9.30 -11.69
CA TRP A 156 16.41 10.15 -12.05
C TRP A 156 16.79 11.25 -13.06
N VAL A 157 17.99 11.83 -12.95
CA VAL A 157 18.45 12.97 -13.77
C VAL A 157 18.97 12.52 -15.14
N GLN A 158 19.50 11.30 -15.25
CA GLN A 158 19.98 10.76 -16.53
C GLN A 158 18.85 10.32 -17.47
N ASP A 159 17.70 9.92 -16.93
CA ASP A 159 16.52 9.60 -17.72
C ASP A 159 15.71 10.87 -18.05
N SER A 160 16.34 11.78 -18.80
CA SER A 160 15.78 13.06 -19.27
C SER A 160 14.53 12.93 -20.17
N ASN A 161 14.11 11.71 -20.47
CA ASN A 161 12.87 11.35 -21.18
C ASN A 161 11.86 10.61 -20.30
N MET A 162 12.11 10.43 -19.00
CA MET A 162 11.00 10.16 -18.09
C MET A 162 10.15 11.43 -18.09
N ASP A 163 9.06 11.39 -18.84
CA ASP A 163 7.84 12.09 -18.44
C ASP A 163 7.62 11.69 -16.98
N ILE A 164 8.13 12.48 -16.04
CA ILE A 164 7.66 12.49 -14.67
C ILE A 164 6.18 12.73 -14.89
N PRO A 165 5.30 11.73 -14.72
CA PRO A 165 3.89 11.98 -14.90
C PRO A 165 3.58 13.18 -13.99
N ASP A 166 2.76 14.13 -14.45
CA ASP A 166 2.33 15.28 -13.63
C ASP A 166 1.78 14.85 -12.25
N GLU A 167 1.54 13.55 -12.10
CA GLU A 167 1.15 12.77 -10.93
C GLU A 167 2.28 12.11 -10.10
N PHE A 168 3.55 12.56 -10.13
CA PHE A 168 4.35 12.47 -8.88
C PHE A 168 3.42 13.11 -7.84
N PRO A 169 2.98 12.43 -6.75
CA PRO A 169 2.00 13.00 -5.85
C PRO A 169 2.49 14.39 -5.51
N GLY A 170 1.81 15.39 -6.09
CA GLY A 170 2.34 16.73 -6.13
C GLY A 170 2.70 17.11 -4.70
N SER A 171 3.64 18.02 -4.56
CA SER A 171 4.03 18.70 -3.32
C SER A 171 2.86 19.20 -2.42
N ASN A 172 1.61 18.91 -2.78
CA ASN A 172 0.36 19.12 -2.05
C ASN A 172 -0.18 17.93 -1.25
N LYS A 173 0.32 16.68 -1.35
CA LYS A 173 -0.08 15.62 -0.39
C LYS A 173 0.79 15.67 0.86
N ASN A 174 0.72 16.79 1.57
CA ASN A 174 1.55 17.08 2.75
C ASN A 174 1.32 16.18 3.97
N ASP A 175 0.35 15.26 3.88
CA ASP A 175 -0.03 14.31 4.93
C ASP A 175 0.32 12.86 4.55
N GLN A 176 1.03 12.66 3.43
CA GLN A 176 1.58 11.36 3.07
C GLN A 176 2.46 10.86 4.21
N PHE A 177 2.14 9.67 4.74
CA PHE A 177 2.85 8.92 5.79
C PHE A 177 2.39 9.17 7.23
N ASP A 178 1.46 10.11 7.48
CA ASP A 178 1.02 10.45 8.84
C ASP A 178 0.51 9.23 9.61
N GLY A 179 -0.26 8.35 8.97
CA GLY A 179 -0.79 7.14 9.60
C GLY A 179 0.30 6.21 10.16
N TRP A 180 1.43 6.08 9.47
CA TRP A 180 2.51 5.20 9.91
C TRP A 180 3.10 5.64 11.26
N PHE A 181 3.23 6.95 11.50
CA PHE A 181 3.82 7.48 12.72
C PHE A 181 2.94 7.30 13.97
N HIS A 182 1.66 6.98 13.80
CA HIS A 182 0.70 6.80 14.89
C HIS A 182 0.49 5.32 15.27
N LEU A 183 1.16 4.38 14.60
CA LEU A 183 1.04 2.96 14.90
C LEU A 183 1.66 2.60 16.25
N SER A 184 0.84 2.12 17.19
CA SER A 184 1.19 1.92 18.61
C SER A 184 2.34 0.96 18.87
N SER A 185 2.55 0.00 17.98
CA SER A 185 3.52 -1.09 18.15
C SER A 185 4.72 -0.99 17.23
N LEU A 186 4.83 0.12 16.49
CA LEU A 186 5.91 0.35 15.55
C LEU A 186 7.25 0.49 16.28
N GLN A 187 8.22 -0.31 15.84
CA GLN A 187 9.60 -0.34 16.33
C GLN A 187 10.59 0.09 15.26
N HIS A 188 10.23 -0.09 13.98
CA HIS A 188 11.07 0.29 12.86
C HIS A 188 10.22 0.87 11.73
N LEU A 189 10.62 2.05 11.26
CA LEU A 189 10.01 2.74 10.14
C LEU A 189 11.08 3.16 9.14
N GLY A 190 11.17 2.42 8.03
CA GLY A 190 11.85 2.87 6.83
C GLY A 190 10.83 3.53 5.92
N ILE A 191 11.00 4.82 5.62
CA ILE A 191 10.26 5.53 4.57
C ILE A 191 11.22 6.43 3.81
N TRP A 192 10.88 6.76 2.58
CA TRP A 192 11.59 7.77 1.81
C TRP A 192 10.78 9.07 1.80
N LEU A 193 11.43 10.16 2.20
CA LEU A 193 10.84 11.49 2.24
C LEU A 193 11.60 12.40 1.30
N LEU A 194 10.88 13.03 0.37
CA LEU A 194 11.44 14.07 -0.49
C LEU A 194 11.84 15.32 0.33
N ASN A 195 11.13 15.60 1.43
CA ASN A 195 11.40 16.72 2.32
C ASN A 195 11.17 16.35 3.79
N ILE A 196 12.14 16.65 4.66
CA ILE A 196 12.12 16.34 6.10
C ILE A 196 11.53 17.46 6.99
N SER A 197 11.10 18.58 6.40
CA SER A 197 10.60 19.75 7.15
C SER A 197 9.40 19.41 8.02
N ARG A 198 8.49 18.53 7.55
CA ARG A 198 7.32 18.06 8.28
C ARG A 198 7.64 17.13 9.45
N LEU A 199 8.71 16.32 9.39
CA LEU A 199 9.15 15.53 10.56
C LEU A 199 9.44 16.43 11.78
N LYS A 200 9.90 17.66 11.51
CA LYS A 200 10.16 18.66 12.57
C LYS A 200 8.86 19.20 13.17
N ASP A 201 7.78 19.26 12.39
CA ASP A 201 6.45 19.67 12.86
C ASP A 201 5.72 18.52 13.58
N MET A 202 5.86 17.28 13.10
CA MET A 202 5.26 16.09 13.73
C MET A 202 5.84 15.77 15.10
N LYS A 203 7.10 16.12 15.38
CA LYS A 203 7.68 16.04 16.74
C LYS A 203 6.90 16.84 17.79
N LYS A 204 6.04 17.80 17.38
CA LYS A 204 5.18 18.58 18.28
C LYS A 204 3.82 17.90 18.55
N ARG A 205 3.48 16.85 17.81
CA ARG A 205 2.25 16.05 17.97
C ARG A 205 2.58 14.72 18.66
N GLU A 206 1.62 14.12 19.37
CA GLU A 206 1.76 12.82 20.04
C GLU A 206 1.96 11.67 19.02
N THR A 207 3.19 11.53 18.53
CA THR A 207 3.61 10.51 17.56
C THR A 207 4.59 9.54 18.21
N ASN A 208 4.74 8.34 17.65
CA ASN A 208 5.74 7.37 18.15
C ASN A 208 7.18 7.71 17.74
N LEU A 209 7.45 8.89 17.16
CA LEU A 209 8.78 9.34 16.76
C LEU A 209 9.82 9.31 17.88
N GLY A 210 9.41 9.47 19.15
CA GLY A 210 10.33 9.37 20.29
C GLY A 210 10.71 7.93 20.69
N ARG A 211 10.07 6.92 20.09
CA ARG A 211 10.28 5.49 20.35
C ARG A 211 10.94 4.76 19.17
N LEU A 212 11.10 5.43 18.03
CA LEU A 212 11.68 4.93 16.79
C LEU A 212 13.18 5.24 16.71
#